data_AF-A0A941RGS5-F1
#
_entry.id   AF-A0A941RGS5-F1
#
_cell.length_a   1.000
_cell.length_b   1.000
_cell.length_c   1.000
_cell.angle_alpha   90.00
_cell.angle_beta   90.00
_cell.angle_gamma   90.00
#
_symmetry.space_group_name_H-M   'P 1'
#
loop_
_entity.id
_entity.type
_entity.pdbx_description
1 polymer ?
#
loop_
_entity_poly.entity_id
_entity_poly.type
_entity_poly.pdbx_seq_one_letter_code
_entity_poly.pdbx_strand_id
1 'polypeptide(L)'
;MTVYENKPYIWDEPYRFPNKAIGDYDWRIRKTNRLDFMKGKRLDLKNADLILSVGITTEQLLKYDCLPNNFGAPLVNEKVLNTLKVLCPDNVPSSGVKLD
;
A
#
# COMPACT_ATOMS: atom_id res chain seq x y z
N MET A 1 -30.22 25.20 -16.86
CA MET A 1 -29.35 24.60 -15.83
C MET A 1 -29.03 23.19 -16.29
N THR A 2 -27.84 22.97 -16.84
CA THR A 2 -27.46 21.68 -17.41
C THR A 2 -26.97 20.78 -16.28
N VAL A 3 -27.68 19.68 -16.02
CA VAL A 3 -27.24 18.66 -15.06
C VAL A 3 -26.25 17.77 -15.81
N TYR A 4 -24.97 17.84 -15.47
CA TYR A 4 -23.98 16.90 -15.96
C TYR A 4 -24.09 15.61 -15.14
N GLU A 5 -24.67 14.57 -15.72
CA GLU A 5 -24.60 13.23 -15.16
C GLU A 5 -23.20 12.65 -15.36
N ASN A 6 -22.29 12.96 -14.43
CA ASN A 6 -20.99 12.31 -14.39
C ASN A 6 -21.20 10.83 -14.01
N LYS A 7 -21.03 9.94 -14.98
CA LYS A 7 -21.04 8.49 -14.72
C LYS A 7 -19.62 8.07 -14.31
N PRO A 8 -19.44 7.40 -13.15
CA PRO A 8 -18.13 6.88 -12.78
C PRO A 8 -17.70 5.83 -13.81
N TYR A 9 -16.56 6.04 -14.47
CA TYR A 9 -15.93 5.04 -15.30
C TYR A 9 -14.98 4.22 -14.42
N ILE A 10 -15.24 2.92 -14.28
CA ILE A 10 -14.33 1.99 -13.63
C ILE A 10 -13.53 1.34 -14.75
N TRP A 11 -12.22 1.59 -14.77
CA TRP A 11 -11.28 0.97 -15.70
C TRP A 11 -11.11 -0.51 -15.35
N ASP A 12 -12.05 -1.33 -15.84
CA ASP A 12 -12.11 -2.78 -15.68
C ASP A 12 -12.14 -3.27 -14.21
N GLU A 13 -12.59 -4.50 -13.97
CA GLU A 13 -12.51 -5.06 -12.62
C GLU A 13 -11.04 -5.18 -12.17
N PRO A 14 -10.69 -4.89 -10.91
CA PRO A 14 -9.31 -4.99 -10.41
C PRO A 14 -8.62 -6.31 -10.74
N TYR A 15 -9.40 -7.40 -10.90
CA TYR A 15 -8.91 -8.73 -11.26
C TYR A 15 -8.30 -8.83 -12.66
N ARG A 16 -8.61 -7.91 -13.57
CA ARG A 16 -8.06 -7.83 -14.93
C ARG A 16 -6.90 -6.85 -15.08
N PHE A 17 -6.48 -6.18 -14.00
CA PHE A 17 -5.24 -5.41 -14.07
C PHE A 17 -4.10 -6.33 -14.52
N PRO A 18 -3.41 -6.02 -15.64
CA PRO A 18 -2.32 -6.85 -16.14
C PRO A 18 -1.15 -6.86 -15.14
N ASN A 19 -1.03 -5.79 -14.34
CA ASN A 19 -0.04 -5.71 -13.29
C ASN A 19 -0.55 -6.36 -12.00
N LYS A 20 -0.20 -7.64 -11.82
CA LYS A 20 -0.46 -8.41 -10.59
C LYS A 20 0.44 -7.99 -9.41
N ALA A 21 1.44 -7.15 -9.65
CA ALA A 21 2.36 -6.61 -8.64
C ALA A 21 1.79 -5.32 -7.99
N ILE A 22 0.52 -5.35 -7.59
CA ILE A 22 -0.10 -4.30 -6.80
C ILE A 22 -0.58 -4.95 -5.51
N GLY A 23 -0.15 -4.43 -4.36
CA GLY A 23 -0.62 -4.88 -3.05
C GLY A 23 -2.07 -4.50 -2.82
N ASP A 24 -2.88 -5.47 -2.41
CA ASP A 24 -4.25 -5.26 -1.99
C ASP A 24 -4.35 -5.30 -0.46
N TYR A 25 -4.80 -4.18 0.09
CA TYR A 25 -5.16 -4.03 1.48
C TYR A 25 -6.64 -4.32 1.67
N ASP A 26 -6.93 -5.52 2.19
CA ASP A 26 -8.31 -5.91 2.48
C ASP A 26 -8.79 -5.33 3.82
N TRP A 27 -9.40 -4.15 3.75
CA TRP A 27 -9.98 -3.46 4.91
C TRP A 27 -11.08 -4.25 5.63
N ARG A 28 -11.63 -5.32 5.03
CA ARG A 28 -12.71 -6.12 5.63
C ARG A 28 -12.18 -7.10 6.66
N ILE A 29 -10.93 -7.53 6.51
CA ILE A 29 -10.27 -8.50 7.40
C ILE A 29 -9.23 -7.85 8.31
N ARG A 30 -8.80 -6.61 8.02
CA ARG A 30 -7.79 -5.90 8.81
C ARG A 30 -8.42 -4.89 9.78
N LYS A 31 -7.78 -4.71 10.93
CA LYS A 31 -8.18 -3.79 12.01
C LYS A 31 -7.70 -2.36 11.74
N THR A 32 -6.60 -2.20 11.02
CA THR A 32 -5.99 -0.90 10.78
C THR A 32 -6.79 -0.13 9.73
N ASN A 33 -7.16 1.12 10.01
CA ASN A 33 -7.80 1.94 9.00
C ASN A 33 -6.72 2.59 8.12
N ARG A 34 -6.71 2.28 6.81
CA ARG A 34 -5.78 2.91 5.86
C ARG A 34 -5.87 4.44 5.84
N LEU A 35 -7.04 5.01 6.17
CA LEU A 35 -7.22 6.45 6.23
C LEU A 35 -6.40 7.10 7.35
N ASP A 36 -5.99 6.33 8.37
CA ASP A 36 -5.11 6.85 9.42
C ASP A 36 -3.68 7.06 8.91
N PHE A 37 -3.21 6.24 7.94
CA PHE A 37 -1.96 6.51 7.21
C PHE A 37 -2.05 7.82 6.43
N MET A 38 -3.13 7.99 5.66
CA MET A 38 -3.32 9.16 4.80
C MET A 38 -3.43 10.49 5.58
N LYS A 39 -3.79 10.42 6.87
CA LYS A 39 -3.87 11.60 7.76
C LYS A 39 -2.53 11.99 8.38
N GLY A 40 -1.44 11.30 8.04
CA GLY A 40 -0.12 11.55 8.64
C GLY A 40 -0.05 11.23 10.13
N LYS A 41 -0.99 10.44 10.66
CA LYS A 41 -0.93 10.00 12.06
C LYS A 41 0.15 8.93 12.18
N ARG A 42 1.02 9.07 13.19
CA ARG A 42 1.88 7.96 13.59
C ARG A 42 1.00 6.83 14.09
N LEU A 43 1.20 5.64 13.53
CA LEU A 43 0.51 4.46 13.96
C LEU A 43 1.25 3.77 15.09
N ASP A 44 0.48 3.23 16.01
CA ASP A 44 1.00 2.28 16.97
C ASP A 44 1.19 0.94 16.27
N LEU A 45 2.41 0.72 15.80
CA LEU A 45 2.81 -0.44 15.02
C LEU A 45 2.68 -1.77 15.80
N LYS A 46 2.58 -1.73 17.14
CA LYS A 46 2.33 -2.93 17.96
C LYS A 46 0.91 -3.47 17.79
N ASN A 47 -0.03 -2.59 17.45
CA ASN A 47 -1.44 -2.89 17.32
C ASN A 47 -1.94 -2.83 15.86
N ALA A 48 -1.06 -2.45 14.93
CA ALA A 48 -1.38 -2.36 13.51
C ALA A 48 -1.14 -3.71 12.80
N ASP A 49 -2.10 -4.09 11.94
CA ASP A 49 -2.05 -5.26 11.06
C ASP A 49 -1.91 -4.81 9.60
N LEU A 50 -0.68 -4.47 9.24
CA LEU A 50 -0.30 -4.10 7.88
C LEU A 50 -0.02 -5.39 7.11
N ILE A 51 -1.05 -5.92 6.47
CA ILE A 51 -0.93 -7.13 5.68
C ILE A 51 -1.53 -6.87 4.30
N LEU A 52 -0.72 -7.12 3.28
CA LEU A 52 -1.06 -6.93 1.88
C LEU A 52 -1.07 -8.29 1.19
N SER A 53 -2.10 -8.53 0.39
CA SER A 53 -2.10 -9.65 -0.55
C SER A 53 -1.54 -9.18 -1.89
N VAL A 54 -0.73 -10.03 -2.56
CA VAL A 54 -0.17 -9.73 -3.88
C VAL A 54 -0.40 -10.90 -4.82
N GLY A 55 -0.66 -10.62 -6.10
CA GLY A 55 -0.92 -11.65 -7.12
C GLY A 55 0.34 -12.22 -7.77
N ILE A 56 1.52 -12.06 -7.13
CA ILE A 56 2.83 -12.46 -7.66
C ILE A 56 3.53 -13.39 -6.67
N THR A 57 4.47 -14.20 -7.16
CA THR A 57 5.26 -15.08 -6.28
C THR A 57 6.22 -14.27 -5.40
N THR A 58 6.64 -14.84 -4.28
CA THR A 58 7.66 -14.24 -3.40
C THR A 58 8.95 -13.93 -4.17
N GLU A 59 9.38 -14.82 -5.07
CA GLU A 59 10.58 -14.60 -5.89
C GLU A 59 10.44 -13.41 -6.86
N GLN A 60 9.24 -13.18 -7.39
CA GLN A 60 8.96 -12.00 -8.20
C GLN A 60 8.91 -10.74 -7.33
N LEU A 61 8.29 -10.84 -6.15
CA LEU A 61 8.17 -9.73 -5.20
C LEU A 61 9.54 -9.20 -4.76
N LEU A 62 10.49 -10.11 -4.47
CA LEU A 62 11.85 -9.76 -4.05
C LEU A 62 12.66 -8.96 -5.11
N LYS A 63 12.19 -8.89 -6.35
CA LYS A 63 12.83 -8.11 -7.42
C LYS A 63 12.43 -6.64 -7.42
N TYR A 64 11.42 -6.25 -6.65
CA TYR A 64 10.93 -4.88 -6.60
C TYR A 64 11.56 -4.11 -5.44
N ASP A 65 12.08 -2.93 -5.73
CA ASP A 65 12.54 -1.97 -4.71
C ASP A 65 11.35 -1.24 -4.04
N CYS A 66 10.27 -1.06 -4.80
CA CYS A 66 9.04 -0.38 -4.40
C CYS A 66 7.85 -1.04 -5.08
N LEU A 67 6.86 -1.44 -4.28
CA LEU A 67 5.63 -2.07 -4.71
C LEU A 67 4.44 -1.12 -4.41
N PRO A 68 3.68 -0.71 -5.44
CA PRO A 68 2.47 0.08 -5.25
C PRO A 68 1.37 -0.76 -4.58
N ASN A 69 0.45 -0.10 -3.87
CA ASN A 69 -0.70 -0.74 -3.26
C ASN A 69 -1.86 0.26 -3.12
N ASN A 70 -3.04 -0.23 -2.76
CA ASN A 70 -4.23 0.59 -2.49
C ASN A 70 -4.33 1.07 -1.02
N PHE A 71 -3.25 0.91 -0.24
CA PHE A 71 -3.17 1.27 1.16
C PHE A 71 -2.77 2.74 1.38
N GLY A 72 -2.26 3.41 0.35
CA GLY A 72 -1.85 4.81 0.39
C GLY A 72 -0.39 5.03 0.82
N ALA A 73 0.34 3.96 1.15
CA ALA A 73 1.77 4.01 1.42
C ALA A 73 2.46 2.84 0.69
N PRO A 74 3.41 3.09 -0.22
CA PRO A 74 4.07 2.03 -0.97
C PRO A 74 4.86 1.09 -0.05
N LEU A 75 4.94 -0.18 -0.42
CA LEU A 75 5.80 -1.14 0.26
C LEU A 75 7.20 -1.06 -0.37
N VAL A 76 8.22 -0.79 0.42
CA VAL A 76 9.60 -0.67 -0.06
C VAL A 76 10.49 -1.71 0.59
N ASN A 77 11.56 -2.11 -0.10
CA ASN A 77 12.56 -2.99 0.50
C ASN A 77 13.47 -2.23 1.49
N GLU A 78 14.31 -2.97 2.22
CA GLU A 78 15.19 -2.39 3.24
C GLU A 78 16.19 -1.39 2.67
N LYS A 79 16.69 -1.60 1.45
CA LYS A 79 17.64 -0.71 0.78
C LYS A 79 17.04 0.68 0.58
N VAL A 80 15.84 0.74 0.00
CA VAL A 80 15.12 2.01 -0.20
C VAL A 80 14.77 2.63 1.15
N LEU A 81 14.28 1.83 2.11
CA LEU A 81 13.94 2.34 3.44
C LEU A 81 15.14 3.00 4.13
N ASN A 82 16.32 2.37 4.09
CA ASN A 82 17.54 2.92 4.67
C ASN A 82 17.95 4.23 3.98
N THR A 83 17.83 4.30 2.66
CA THR A 83 18.10 5.52 1.89
C THR A 83 17.17 6.66 2.33
N LEU A 84 15.87 6.37 2.46
CA LEU A 84 14.88 7.34 2.92
C LEU A 84 15.14 7.83 4.35
N LYS A 85 15.57 6.95 5.26
CA LYS A 85 15.93 7.32 6.63
C LYS A 85 17.16 8.22 6.71
N VAL A 86 18.12 8.07 5.80
CA VAL A 86 19.28 8.97 5.72
C VAL A 86 18.88 10.35 5.22
N LEU A 87 18.05 10.40 4.17
CA LEU A 87 17.63 11.67 3.56
C LEU A 87 16.61 12.44 4.40
N CYS A 88 15.71 11.71 5.08
CA CYS A 88 14.54 12.27 5.77
C CYS A 88 14.33 11.58 7.15
N PRO A 89 15.27 11.69 8.09
CA PRO A 89 15.29 10.90 9.33
C PRO A 89 14.04 11.06 10.20
N ASP A 90 13.44 12.26 10.25
CA ASP A 90 12.28 12.54 11.09
C ASP A 90 10.92 12.25 10.43
N ASN A 91 10.93 11.98 9.11
CA ASN A 91 9.73 11.93 8.27
C ASN A 91 9.41 10.52 7.74
N VAL A 92 10.18 9.50 8.11
CA VAL A 92 10.02 8.12 7.60
C VAL A 92 9.75 7.15 8.77
N PRO A 93 8.50 7.05 9.25
CA PRO A 93 8.09 5.99 10.15
C PRO A 93 8.13 4.64 9.41
N SER A 94 8.64 3.57 10.04
CA SER A 94 8.71 2.25 9.43
C SER A 94 8.29 1.13 10.38
N SER A 95 7.51 0.17 9.88
CA SER A 95 7.16 -1.10 10.52
C SER A 95 7.40 -2.26 9.56
N GLY A 96 7.70 -3.43 10.11
CA GLY A 96 7.57 -4.67 9.34
C GLY A 96 6.13 -4.89 8.89
N VAL A 97 5.98 -5.34 7.64
CA VAL A 97 4.71 -5.72 7.02
C VAL A 97 4.74 -7.24 6.84
N LYS A 98 3.66 -7.94 7.18
CA LYS A 98 3.54 -9.37 6.85
C LYS A 98 2.89 -9.51 5.48
N LEU A 99 3.39 -10.45 4.70
CA LEU A 99 2.82 -10.80 3.40
C LEU A 99 2.01 -12.08 3.58
N ASP A 100 0.76 -12.06 3.10
CA ASP A 100 -0.11 -13.24 3.03
C ASP A 100 -0.12 -13.79 1.59
#